data_AF-A0A523TS79-F1
#
_entry.id   AF-A0A523TS79-F1
#
_cell.length_a   1.000
_cell.length_b   1.000
_cell.length_c   1.000
_cell.angle_alpha   90.00
_cell.angle_beta   90.00
_cell.angle_gamma   90.00
#
_symmetry.space_group_name_H-M   'P 1'
#
loop_
_entity.id
_entity.type
_entity.pdbx_description
1 polymer ?
#
loop_
_entity_poly.entity_id
_entity_poly.type
_entity_poly.pdbx_seq_one_letter_code
_entity_poly.pdbx_strand_id
1 'polypeptide(L)'
;MSYVSWYPNTSRDRLNFFLKTFPAFIVLMFFLYFVLDWLGAFEFLEVLVRDNSVWLLDSIFGMDTSEFSIRFFERIDPDPLTNSNVYFGTPYFPGLRLGTYPRTLLIIRACTGMEAGALLMTLIFITPAKWQNKAVAHVTNLLMMHVGNTFRVAFHFWFTEYLYKLWGDADKAFFWAHDMLSKVFGFVGIVIFTLVIERTGVRIVSTFGAWIDAMVDGFQRITWRIQGKAFYLDKVVFYEESTTEGSVPTRVEKITSKNFYPKEEIESNKWSFFRRTFSTFAGISLVIIGIGLIPAVNRVIGMTTDNIAVSFGAIQTGAGSYNTFWWKSTFQLLNADNAFITNVISSGVLLFALMMALLYVTPGKKLNKGIALGLTPVIIFPLNFLRLGVQKWATWSVATGNIKDMRPLLYENVADIVTTWFPFFFWILLFVGLMLIYRALKVRAFSMMWIWLHQLIVTLGWVVGLRDKPGELEDSKAAVTSIGSE
;
A
#
# COMPACT_ATOMS: atom_id res chain seq x y z
N MET A 1 40.69 -7.69 -10.68
CA MET A 1 39.86 -6.52 -11.05
C MET A 1 39.37 -5.87 -9.77
N SER A 2 39.73 -4.60 -9.52
CA SER A 2 39.23 -3.87 -8.35
C SER A 2 37.73 -3.63 -8.52
N TYR A 3 36.91 -4.41 -7.81
CA TYR A 3 35.47 -4.21 -7.74
C TYR A 3 35.20 -2.91 -6.98
N VAL A 4 35.16 -1.79 -7.70
CA VAL A 4 34.65 -0.54 -7.14
C VAL A 4 33.17 -0.78 -6.86
N SER A 5 32.82 -0.95 -5.58
CA SER A 5 31.42 -1.00 -5.16
C SER A 5 30.77 0.31 -5.58
N TRP A 6 29.90 0.25 -6.58
CA TRP A 6 29.09 1.41 -6.93
C TRP A 6 28.05 1.59 -5.81
N TYR A 7 28.36 2.46 -4.85
CA TYR A 7 27.48 2.87 -3.77
C TYR A 7 27.69 4.38 -3.50
N PRO A 8 26.64 5.21 -3.45
CA PRO A 8 26.82 6.63 -3.17
C PRO A 8 27.28 6.85 -1.72
N ASN A 9 28.44 7.47 -1.55
CA ASN A 9 29.09 7.63 -0.25
C ASN A 9 28.39 8.65 0.67
N THR A 10 27.77 9.68 0.11
CA THR A 10 27.13 10.74 0.91
C THR A 10 25.61 10.63 0.92
N SER A 11 24.99 11.07 2.02
CA SER A 11 23.51 11.15 2.15
C SER A 11 22.87 12.03 1.06
N ARG A 12 23.57 13.07 0.61
CA ARG A 12 23.11 13.93 -0.47
C ARG A 12 23.12 13.19 -1.80
N ASP A 13 24.16 12.42 -2.08
CA ASP A 13 24.29 11.64 -3.32
C ASP A 13 23.29 10.49 -3.34
N ARG A 14 23.09 9.79 -2.22
CA ARG A 14 22.04 8.77 -2.09
C ARG A 14 20.65 9.33 -2.36
N LEU A 15 20.31 10.48 -1.77
CA LEU A 15 19.02 11.12 -2.03
C LEU A 15 18.88 11.56 -3.49
N ASN A 16 19.91 12.17 -4.07
CA ASN A 16 19.90 12.57 -5.48
C ASN A 16 19.76 11.36 -6.40
N PHE A 17 20.43 10.26 -6.07
CA PHE A 17 20.31 9.00 -6.79
C PHE A 17 18.89 8.43 -6.70
N PHE A 18 18.31 8.35 -5.48
CA PHE A 18 16.93 7.91 -5.26
C PHE A 18 15.92 8.76 -6.05
N LEU A 19 15.99 10.09 -5.94
CA LEU A 19 15.07 11.00 -6.63
C LEU A 19 15.16 10.91 -8.15
N LYS A 20 16.30 10.49 -8.71
CA LYS A 20 16.47 10.27 -10.15
C LYS A 20 16.02 8.88 -10.59
N THR A 21 16.41 7.85 -9.85
CA THR A 21 16.25 6.46 -10.30
C THR A 21 14.97 5.80 -9.85
N PHE A 22 14.41 6.17 -8.69
CA PHE A 22 13.16 5.58 -8.22
C PHE A 22 11.96 5.99 -9.09
N PRO A 23 11.76 7.27 -9.48
CA PRO A 23 10.70 7.60 -10.44
C PRO A 23 10.89 6.93 -11.81
N ALA A 24 12.15 6.88 -12.30
CA ALA A 24 12.46 6.18 -13.54
C ALA A 24 12.14 4.68 -13.43
N PHE A 25 12.42 4.06 -12.28
CA PHE A 25 12.03 2.68 -12.00
C PHE A 25 10.51 2.50 -12.05
N ILE A 26 9.73 3.36 -11.40
CA ILE A 26 8.27 3.24 -11.43
C ILE A 26 7.74 3.37 -12.86
N VAL A 27 8.20 4.37 -13.62
CA VAL A 27 7.78 4.59 -15.01
C VAL A 27 8.17 3.41 -15.91
N LEU A 28 9.41 2.94 -15.81
CA LEU A 28 9.90 1.81 -16.62
C LEU A 28 9.23 0.49 -16.22
N MET A 29 8.93 0.28 -14.94
CA MET A 29 8.20 -0.88 -14.47
C MET A 29 6.80 -0.90 -15.07
N PHE A 30 6.07 0.22 -15.00
CA PHE A 30 4.76 0.32 -15.64
C PHE A 30 4.84 0.17 -17.15
N PHE A 31 5.85 0.76 -17.78
CA PHE A 31 6.08 0.59 -19.22
C PHE A 31 6.35 -0.88 -19.58
N LEU A 32 7.30 -1.54 -18.92
CA LEU A 32 7.62 -2.94 -19.20
C LEU A 32 6.46 -3.87 -18.87
N TYR A 33 5.73 -3.61 -17.80
CA TYR A 33 4.56 -4.42 -17.44
C TYR A 33 3.44 -4.25 -18.47
N PHE A 34 2.96 -3.02 -18.71
CA PHE A 34 1.80 -2.81 -19.57
C PHE A 34 2.11 -2.89 -21.07
N VAL A 35 3.27 -2.42 -21.53
CA VAL A 35 3.60 -2.43 -22.97
C VAL A 35 3.98 -3.83 -23.43
N LEU A 36 4.71 -4.62 -22.63
CA LEU A 36 4.98 -6.01 -23.01
C LEU A 36 3.71 -6.86 -22.98
N ASP A 37 2.78 -6.55 -22.07
CA ASP A 37 1.44 -7.15 -22.08
C ASP A 37 0.71 -6.82 -23.38
N TRP A 38 0.67 -5.53 -23.73
CA TRP A 38 0.02 -5.05 -24.95
C TRP A 38 0.61 -5.65 -26.23
N LEU A 39 1.89 -6.01 -26.23
CA LEU A 39 2.56 -6.68 -27.36
C LEU A 39 2.32 -8.20 -27.40
N GLY A 40 1.55 -8.77 -26.46
CA GLY A 40 1.27 -10.21 -26.41
C GLY A 40 2.47 -11.06 -25.95
N ALA A 41 3.57 -10.44 -25.49
CA ALA A 41 4.74 -11.16 -24.99
C ALA A 41 4.40 -12.04 -23.77
N PHE A 42 3.33 -11.66 -23.06
CA PHE A 42 2.88 -12.30 -21.85
C PHE A 42 2.11 -13.60 -22.11
N GLU A 43 1.21 -13.59 -23.09
CA GLU A 43 0.51 -14.79 -23.57
C GLU A 43 1.53 -15.83 -24.07
N PHE A 44 2.53 -15.38 -24.83
CA PHE A 44 3.63 -16.24 -25.29
C PHE A 44 4.36 -16.92 -24.13
N LEU A 45 4.70 -16.18 -23.08
CA LEU A 45 5.39 -16.73 -21.91
C LEU A 45 4.50 -17.69 -21.11
N GLU A 46 3.20 -17.41 -20.96
CA GLU A 46 2.26 -18.28 -20.28
C GLU A 46 2.11 -19.63 -21.00
N VAL A 47 1.98 -19.61 -22.32
CA VAL A 47 1.95 -20.82 -23.16
C VAL A 47 3.26 -21.60 -23.04
N LEU A 48 4.40 -20.92 -23.17
CA LEU A 48 5.71 -21.56 -23.09
C LEU A 48 5.97 -22.18 -21.71
N VAL A 49 5.60 -21.50 -20.62
CA VAL A 49 5.71 -22.03 -19.25
C VAL A 49 4.75 -23.21 -19.06
N ARG A 50 3.52 -23.14 -19.57
CA ARG A 50 2.58 -24.27 -19.52
C ARG A 50 3.18 -25.50 -20.20
N ASP A 51 3.57 -25.37 -21.47
CA ASP A 51 3.98 -26.50 -22.29
C ASP A 51 5.23 -27.16 -21.72
N ASN A 52 6.21 -26.37 -21.28
CA ASN A 52 7.40 -26.89 -20.63
C ASN A 52 7.11 -27.47 -19.24
N SER A 53 6.12 -26.95 -18.51
CA SER A 53 5.70 -27.53 -17.22
C SER A 53 5.01 -28.88 -17.42
N VAL A 54 4.16 -29.02 -18.44
CA VAL A 54 3.55 -30.29 -18.82
C VAL A 54 4.60 -31.32 -19.19
N TRP A 55 5.59 -30.91 -20.00
CA TRP A 55 6.72 -31.77 -20.34
C TRP A 55 7.51 -32.22 -19.09
N LEU A 56 7.77 -31.32 -18.12
CA LEU A 56 8.44 -31.67 -16.86
C LEU A 56 7.60 -32.64 -16.01
N LEU A 57 6.29 -32.43 -15.93
CA LEU A 57 5.36 -33.30 -15.21
C LEU A 57 5.40 -34.74 -15.75
N ASP A 58 5.42 -34.88 -17.07
CA ASP A 58 5.54 -36.17 -17.77
C ASP A 58 6.92 -36.80 -17.56
N SER A 59 7.96 -36.07 -17.96
CA SER A 59 9.31 -36.62 -18.13
C SER A 59 10.07 -36.78 -16.81
N ILE A 60 9.82 -35.93 -15.81
CA ILE A 60 10.55 -35.95 -14.54
C ILE A 60 9.68 -36.51 -13.42
N PHE A 61 8.43 -36.06 -13.33
CA PHE A 61 7.54 -36.44 -12.23
C PHE A 61 6.72 -37.71 -12.53
N GLY A 62 6.80 -38.24 -13.75
CA GLY A 62 6.15 -39.50 -14.14
C GLY A 62 4.63 -39.45 -14.10
N MET A 63 4.05 -38.27 -14.28
CA MET A 63 2.60 -38.11 -14.33
C MET A 63 2.10 -38.32 -15.75
N ASP A 64 1.15 -39.25 -15.94
CA ASP A 64 0.64 -39.60 -17.26
C ASP A 64 -0.09 -38.42 -17.92
N THR A 65 0.52 -37.88 -18.96
CA THR A 65 -0.01 -36.76 -19.74
C THR A 65 -1.25 -37.11 -20.56
N SER A 66 -1.56 -38.39 -20.79
CA SER A 66 -2.75 -38.80 -21.54
C SER A 66 -4.06 -38.48 -20.81
N GLU A 67 -4.02 -38.35 -19.48
CA GLU A 67 -5.16 -37.88 -18.66
C GLU A 67 -5.20 -36.36 -18.50
N PHE A 68 -4.17 -35.64 -18.97
CA PHE A 68 -4.17 -34.19 -18.92
C PHE A 68 -5.00 -33.63 -20.06
N SER A 69 -5.97 -32.78 -19.72
CA SER A 69 -6.55 -31.88 -20.72
C SER A 69 -5.89 -30.52 -20.60
N ILE A 70 -4.98 -30.22 -21.54
CA ILE A 70 -4.56 -28.85 -21.82
C ILE A 70 -5.79 -28.12 -22.33
N ARG A 71 -6.21 -27.11 -21.58
CA ARG A 71 -7.39 -26.32 -21.94
C ARG A 71 -7.02 -24.85 -21.92
N PHE A 72 -7.64 -24.16 -22.86
CA PHE A 72 -7.67 -22.73 -22.97
C PHE A 72 -8.98 -22.30 -22.27
N PHE A 73 -8.88 -21.64 -21.12
CA PHE A 73 -10.04 -21.23 -20.30
C PHE A 73 -10.33 -19.75 -20.50
N GLU A 74 -11.58 -19.36 -20.72
CA GLU A 74 -11.91 -17.99 -21.09
C GLU A 74 -11.32 -16.99 -20.08
N ARG A 75 -10.59 -16.00 -20.61
CA ARG A 75 -9.90 -14.99 -19.83
C ARG A 75 -10.93 -13.98 -19.34
N ILE A 76 -11.20 -13.98 -18.03
CA ILE A 76 -12.11 -13.04 -17.35
C ILE A 76 -11.34 -11.79 -16.87
N ASP A 77 -10.23 -11.42 -17.51
CA ASP A 77 -9.47 -10.22 -17.14
C ASP A 77 -9.98 -9.00 -17.93
N PRO A 78 -10.39 -7.91 -17.26
CA PRO A 78 -10.73 -6.65 -17.90
C PRO A 78 -9.45 -5.85 -18.21
N ASP A 79 -9.10 -5.65 -19.48
CA ASP A 79 -8.11 -4.65 -19.89
C ASP A 79 -8.80 -3.27 -20.01
N PRO A 80 -8.44 -2.27 -19.18
CA PRO A 80 -9.09 -0.96 -19.15
C PRO A 80 -8.83 -0.03 -20.32
N LEU A 81 -7.90 -0.35 -21.22
CA LEU A 81 -7.40 0.61 -22.20
C LEU A 81 -7.57 0.20 -23.67
N THR A 82 -8.10 -0.98 -23.96
CA THR A 82 -8.25 -1.46 -25.35
C THR A 82 -9.70 -1.46 -25.84
N ASN A 83 -10.08 -0.41 -26.57
CA ASN A 83 -11.12 -0.45 -27.61
C ASN A 83 -10.57 -0.90 -28.98
N SER A 84 -9.30 -1.30 -29.03
CA SER A 84 -8.66 -1.86 -30.21
C SER A 84 -7.86 -3.06 -29.76
N ASN A 85 -8.33 -4.24 -30.18
CA ASN A 85 -7.52 -5.45 -30.21
C ASN A 85 -6.20 -5.15 -30.89
N VAL A 86 -5.14 -5.03 -30.10
CA VAL A 86 -3.86 -5.64 -30.46
C VAL A 86 -3.77 -6.92 -29.61
N TYR A 87 -4.79 -7.76 -29.75
CA TYR A 87 -4.82 -9.14 -29.28
C TYR A 87 -4.49 -10.00 -30.50
N PHE A 88 -3.39 -10.75 -30.45
CA PHE A 88 -2.94 -11.59 -31.56
C PHE A 88 -3.10 -13.10 -31.35
N GLY A 89 -3.75 -13.55 -30.28
CA GLY A 89 -3.75 -14.98 -29.94
C GLY A 89 -5.12 -15.55 -29.64
N THR A 90 -5.55 -15.44 -28.38
CA THR A 90 -6.72 -16.18 -27.92
C THR A 90 -7.32 -15.58 -26.64
N PRO A 91 -8.65 -15.56 -26.47
CA PRO A 91 -9.32 -15.03 -25.27
C PRO A 91 -9.23 -16.00 -24.07
N TYR A 92 -8.12 -16.73 -23.90
CA TYR A 92 -8.05 -17.86 -23.01
C TYR A 92 -6.77 -17.92 -22.17
N PHE A 93 -6.87 -18.19 -20.87
CA PHE A 93 -5.76 -18.59 -20.03
C PHE A 93 -5.31 -20.02 -20.35
N PRO A 94 -3.99 -20.26 -20.45
CA PRO A 94 -3.47 -21.61 -20.45
C PRO A 94 -3.69 -22.26 -19.08
N GLY A 95 -4.36 -23.41 -19.06
CA GLY A 95 -4.56 -24.20 -17.86
C GLY A 95 -4.38 -25.68 -18.09
N LEU A 96 -4.30 -26.41 -16.98
CA LEU A 96 -4.12 -27.84 -16.93
C LEU A 96 -5.20 -28.45 -16.05
N ARG A 97 -5.85 -29.50 -16.55
CA ARG A 97 -6.63 -30.40 -15.70
C ARG A 97 -5.82 -31.67 -15.50
N LEU A 98 -5.50 -31.99 -14.25
CA LEU A 98 -4.83 -33.23 -13.88
C LEU A 98 -5.84 -34.38 -13.83
N GLY A 99 -5.42 -35.60 -14.10
CA GLY A 99 -6.31 -36.76 -14.18
C GLY A 99 -7.02 -37.08 -12.86
N THR A 100 -6.28 -37.03 -11.75
CA THR A 100 -6.80 -37.41 -10.43
C THR A 100 -7.29 -36.23 -9.59
N TYR A 101 -6.89 -34.99 -9.92
CA TYR A 101 -7.29 -33.81 -9.16
C TYR A 101 -8.61 -33.23 -9.72
N PRO A 102 -9.63 -32.99 -8.89
CA PRO A 102 -10.99 -32.67 -9.37
C PRO A 102 -11.12 -31.25 -9.96
N ARG A 103 -10.12 -30.37 -9.77
CA ARG A 103 -10.19 -28.97 -10.20
C ARG A 103 -9.24 -28.68 -11.35
N THR A 104 -9.63 -27.70 -12.15
CA THR A 104 -8.74 -27.06 -13.12
C THR A 104 -7.71 -26.22 -12.40
N LEU A 105 -6.46 -26.31 -12.83
CA LEU A 105 -5.36 -25.46 -12.40
C LEU A 105 -5.03 -24.46 -13.52
N LEU A 106 -5.23 -23.17 -13.25
CA LEU A 106 -4.92 -22.09 -14.19
C LEU A 106 -3.48 -21.61 -14.00
N ILE A 107 -2.78 -21.35 -15.10
CA ILE A 107 -1.48 -20.67 -15.06
C ILE A 107 -1.74 -19.21 -15.43
N ILE A 108 -1.75 -18.35 -14.41
CA ILE A 108 -1.95 -16.91 -14.56
C ILE A 108 -0.61 -16.17 -14.65
N ARG A 109 -0.63 -14.90 -15.10
CA ARG A 109 0.53 -14.00 -15.20
C ARG A 109 1.44 -14.00 -13.97
N ALA A 110 0.88 -14.06 -12.76
CA ALA A 110 1.68 -14.10 -11.53
C ALA A 110 2.53 -15.38 -11.42
N CYS A 111 2.05 -16.51 -11.94
CA CYS A 111 2.71 -17.80 -11.90
C CYS A 111 3.86 -17.93 -12.92
N THR A 112 3.89 -17.08 -13.96
CA THR A 112 5.00 -17.01 -14.92
C THR A 112 6.16 -16.14 -14.43
N GLY A 113 6.02 -15.53 -13.24
CA GLY A 113 6.99 -14.63 -12.60
C GLY A 113 7.28 -13.35 -13.39
N MET A 114 6.32 -12.96 -14.21
CA MET A 114 6.40 -11.82 -15.12
C MET A 114 6.37 -10.48 -14.41
N GLU A 115 5.55 -10.34 -13.36
CA GLU A 115 5.54 -9.14 -12.52
C GLU A 115 6.90 -8.96 -11.84
N ALA A 116 7.39 -10.02 -11.19
CA ALA A 116 8.74 -10.06 -10.61
C ALA A 116 9.83 -9.80 -11.66
N GLY A 117 9.62 -10.27 -12.89
CA GLY A 117 10.53 -10.08 -14.00
C GLY A 117 10.61 -8.68 -14.52
N ALA A 118 9.48 -8.02 -14.74
CA ALA A 118 9.43 -6.61 -15.12
C ALA A 118 10.08 -5.74 -14.03
N LEU A 119 9.85 -6.07 -12.75
CA LEU A 119 10.51 -5.42 -11.61
C LEU A 119 12.04 -5.59 -11.68
N LEU A 120 12.54 -6.82 -11.81
CA LEU A 120 13.98 -7.11 -11.87
C LEU A 120 14.64 -6.53 -13.12
N MET A 121 14.00 -6.60 -14.28
CA MET A 121 14.48 -5.98 -15.51
C MET A 121 14.62 -4.47 -15.33
N THR A 122 13.60 -3.83 -14.77
CA THR A 122 13.68 -2.40 -14.50
C THR A 122 14.81 -2.08 -13.53
N LEU A 123 14.98 -2.89 -12.50
CA LEU A 123 16.04 -2.73 -11.52
C LEU A 123 17.44 -2.89 -12.14
N ILE A 124 17.62 -3.85 -13.06
CA ILE A 124 18.86 -4.02 -13.85
C ILE A 124 19.12 -2.76 -14.68
N PHE A 125 18.07 -2.23 -15.32
CA PHE A 125 18.18 -1.09 -16.22
C PHE A 125 18.63 0.18 -15.50
N ILE A 126 18.03 0.49 -14.35
CA ILE A 126 18.38 1.70 -13.57
C ILE A 126 19.69 1.54 -12.80
N THR A 127 20.11 0.31 -12.49
CA THR A 127 21.33 0.04 -11.73
C THR A 127 22.54 0.51 -12.54
N PRO A 128 23.41 1.35 -12.00
CA PRO A 128 24.59 1.80 -12.72
C PRO A 128 25.58 0.67 -12.95
N ALA A 129 25.74 0.30 -14.22
CA ALA A 129 26.62 -0.74 -14.71
C ALA A 129 26.90 -0.49 -16.21
N LYS A 130 27.93 -1.14 -16.75
CA LYS A 130 28.20 -1.11 -18.20
C LYS A 130 27.02 -1.72 -18.96
N TRP A 131 26.67 -1.15 -20.12
CA TRP A 131 25.56 -1.65 -20.96
C TRP A 131 25.68 -3.13 -21.32
N GLN A 132 26.91 -3.61 -21.57
CA GLN A 132 27.20 -5.03 -21.82
C GLN A 132 26.75 -5.92 -20.65
N ASN A 133 27.11 -5.54 -19.43
CA ASN A 133 26.73 -6.26 -18.22
C ASN A 133 25.21 -6.23 -18.01
N LYS A 134 24.56 -5.09 -18.30
CA LYS A 134 23.09 -4.99 -18.24
C LYS A 134 22.42 -5.92 -19.24
N ALA A 135 22.89 -5.96 -20.48
CA ALA A 135 22.34 -6.87 -21.50
C ALA A 135 22.47 -8.33 -21.07
N VAL A 136 23.65 -8.73 -20.58
CA VAL A 136 23.87 -10.09 -20.05
C VAL A 136 22.96 -10.37 -18.85
N ALA A 137 22.80 -9.41 -17.93
CA ALA A 137 21.90 -9.52 -16.79
C ALA A 137 20.43 -9.70 -17.22
N HIS A 138 19.96 -8.97 -18.24
CA HIS A 138 18.60 -9.12 -18.76
C HIS A 138 18.36 -10.50 -19.36
N VAL A 139 19.28 -10.99 -20.19
CA VAL A 139 19.20 -12.33 -20.79
C VAL A 139 19.23 -13.40 -19.70
N THR A 140 20.14 -13.25 -18.73
CA THR A 140 20.25 -14.17 -17.59
C THR A 140 18.96 -14.18 -16.77
N ASN A 141 18.41 -13.00 -16.47
CA ASN A 141 17.15 -12.86 -15.75
C ASN A 141 16.00 -13.55 -16.51
N LEU A 142 15.87 -13.33 -17.83
CA LEU A 142 14.87 -14.00 -18.66
C LEU A 142 14.95 -15.52 -18.60
N LEU A 143 16.15 -16.06 -18.78
CA LEU A 143 16.38 -17.51 -18.75
C LEU A 143 16.06 -18.08 -17.36
N MET A 144 16.53 -17.43 -16.30
CA MET A 144 16.30 -17.89 -14.93
C MET A 144 14.83 -17.83 -14.54
N MET A 145 14.11 -16.78 -14.94
CA MET A 145 12.68 -16.69 -14.70
C MET A 145 11.94 -17.77 -15.46
N HIS A 146 12.24 -17.96 -16.75
CA HIS A 146 11.58 -18.97 -17.54
C HIS A 146 11.81 -20.37 -16.95
N VAL A 147 13.06 -20.76 -16.74
CA VAL A 147 13.43 -22.07 -16.19
C VAL A 147 12.88 -22.24 -14.78
N GLY A 148 13.14 -21.28 -13.90
CA GLY A 148 12.72 -21.33 -12.49
C GLY A 148 11.21 -21.39 -12.31
N ASN A 149 10.45 -20.61 -13.08
CA ASN A 149 8.99 -20.63 -12.99
C ASN A 149 8.39 -21.89 -13.62
N THR A 150 8.98 -22.42 -14.69
CA THR A 150 8.56 -23.70 -15.26
C THR A 150 8.73 -24.84 -14.22
N PHE A 151 9.91 -24.94 -13.60
CA PHE A 151 10.15 -25.91 -12.53
C PHE A 151 9.22 -25.69 -11.33
N ARG A 152 9.01 -24.43 -10.93
CA ARG A 152 8.10 -24.06 -9.86
C ARG A 152 6.69 -24.57 -10.19
N VAL A 153 6.10 -24.17 -11.31
CA VAL A 153 4.73 -24.55 -11.69
C VAL A 153 4.57 -26.07 -11.76
N ALA A 154 5.47 -26.77 -12.45
CA ALA A 154 5.45 -28.23 -12.51
C ALA A 154 5.51 -28.86 -11.12
N PHE A 155 6.45 -28.45 -10.27
CA PHE A 155 6.55 -28.96 -8.91
C PHE A 155 5.29 -28.71 -8.08
N HIS A 156 4.68 -27.52 -8.20
CA HIS A 156 3.47 -27.19 -7.46
C HIS A 156 2.28 -28.06 -7.88
N PHE A 157 2.13 -28.32 -9.18
CA PHE A 157 1.06 -29.18 -9.69
C PHE A 157 1.25 -30.64 -9.27
N TRP A 158 2.47 -31.17 -9.40
CA TRP A 158 2.82 -32.49 -8.91
C TRP A 158 2.56 -32.63 -7.40
N PHE A 159 3.01 -31.66 -6.61
CA PHE A 159 2.87 -31.72 -5.15
C PHE A 159 1.42 -31.54 -4.71
N THR A 160 0.63 -30.74 -5.43
CA THR A 160 -0.82 -30.63 -5.20
C THR A 160 -1.51 -31.98 -5.42
N GLU A 161 -1.20 -32.67 -6.52
CA GLU A 161 -1.76 -33.99 -6.78
C GLU A 161 -1.31 -35.03 -5.74
N TYR A 162 -0.03 -35.02 -5.36
CA TYR A 162 0.50 -35.89 -4.32
C TYR A 162 -0.22 -35.70 -2.98
N LEU A 163 -0.39 -34.44 -2.53
CA LEU A 163 -1.11 -34.13 -1.30
C LEU A 163 -2.60 -34.48 -1.39
N TYR A 164 -3.22 -34.31 -2.57
CA TYR A 164 -4.60 -34.69 -2.78
C TYR A 164 -4.79 -36.21 -2.66
N LYS A 165 -3.90 -37.02 -3.25
CA LYS A 165 -3.93 -38.49 -3.09
C LYS A 165 -3.76 -38.92 -1.63
N LEU A 166 -3.03 -38.14 -0.83
CA LEU A 166 -2.80 -38.43 0.59
C LEU A 166 -3.98 -38.01 1.50
N TRP A 167 -4.60 -36.86 1.22
CA TRP A 167 -5.58 -36.24 2.12
C TRP A 167 -7.04 -36.29 1.63
N GLY A 168 -7.26 -36.51 0.34
CA GLY A 168 -8.60 -36.48 -0.29
C GLY A 168 -9.26 -35.10 -0.36
N ASP A 169 -8.60 -34.04 0.12
CA ASP A 169 -9.11 -32.67 0.18
C ASP A 169 -8.34 -31.77 -0.78
N ALA A 170 -9.04 -31.27 -1.80
CA ALA A 170 -8.47 -30.46 -2.86
C ALA A 170 -8.05 -29.06 -2.38
N ASP A 171 -8.85 -28.41 -1.52
CA ASP A 171 -8.54 -27.08 -1.00
C ASP A 171 -7.29 -27.11 -0.13
N LYS A 172 -7.23 -28.11 0.76
CA LYS A 172 -6.10 -28.29 1.65
C LYS A 172 -4.82 -28.63 0.88
N ALA A 173 -4.90 -29.52 -0.11
CA ALA A 173 -3.76 -29.87 -0.94
C ALA A 173 -3.21 -28.64 -1.69
N PHE A 174 -4.09 -27.84 -2.31
CA PHE A 174 -3.70 -26.63 -3.02
C PHE A 174 -3.11 -25.57 -2.08
N PHE A 175 -3.73 -25.33 -0.92
CA PHE A 175 -3.23 -24.35 0.05
C PHE A 175 -1.79 -24.65 0.51
N TRP A 176 -1.49 -25.92 0.83
CA TRP A 176 -0.15 -26.28 1.30
C TRP A 176 0.88 -26.26 0.17
N ALA A 177 0.53 -26.77 -1.00
CA ALA A 177 1.43 -26.77 -2.15
C ALA A 177 1.65 -25.36 -2.71
N HIS A 178 0.57 -24.66 -3.07
CA HIS A 178 0.59 -23.36 -3.72
C HIS A 178 0.76 -22.19 -2.75
N ASP A 179 0.03 -22.09 -1.65
CA ASP A 179 0.02 -20.85 -0.88
C ASP A 179 1.14 -20.80 0.17
N MET A 180 1.44 -21.92 0.82
CA MET A 180 2.48 -21.97 1.86
C MET A 180 3.86 -22.22 1.28
N LEU A 181 4.03 -23.32 0.53
CA LEU A 181 5.34 -23.73 0.04
C LEU A 181 5.88 -22.81 -1.06
N SER A 182 5.01 -22.20 -1.87
CA SER A 182 5.45 -21.27 -2.90
C SER A 182 6.06 -19.98 -2.35
N LYS A 183 5.72 -19.57 -1.12
CA LYS A 183 6.36 -18.42 -0.45
C LYS A 183 7.83 -18.71 -0.15
N VAL A 184 8.12 -19.93 0.31
CA VAL A 184 9.49 -20.37 0.60
C VAL A 184 10.30 -20.45 -0.70
N PHE A 185 9.74 -21.09 -1.74
CA PHE A 185 10.40 -21.15 -3.05
C PHE A 185 10.56 -19.78 -3.69
N GLY A 186 9.57 -18.90 -3.55
CA GLY A 186 9.65 -17.52 -4.01
C GLY A 186 10.79 -16.76 -3.34
N PHE A 187 10.91 -16.87 -2.01
CA PHE A 187 12.00 -16.23 -1.26
C PHE A 187 13.37 -16.76 -1.67
N VAL A 188 13.56 -18.09 -1.69
CA VAL A 188 14.83 -18.71 -2.09
C VAL A 188 15.16 -18.38 -3.54
N GLY A 189 14.17 -18.41 -4.43
CA GLY A 189 14.30 -18.05 -5.84
C GLY A 189 14.78 -16.62 -6.03
N ILE A 190 14.19 -15.65 -5.32
CA ILE A 190 14.62 -14.24 -5.35
C ILE A 190 16.09 -14.12 -4.93
N VAL A 191 16.50 -14.77 -3.83
CA VAL A 191 17.90 -14.74 -3.37
C VAL A 191 18.85 -15.27 -4.45
N ILE A 192 18.54 -16.43 -5.05
CA ILE A 192 19.36 -17.03 -6.10
C ILE A 192 19.41 -16.12 -7.33
N PHE A 193 18.27 -15.58 -7.77
CA PHE A 193 18.17 -14.70 -8.94
C PHE A 193 19.01 -13.43 -8.72
N THR A 194 18.89 -12.83 -7.55
CA THR A 194 19.71 -11.67 -7.16
C THR A 194 21.19 -11.99 -7.20
N LEU A 195 21.63 -13.11 -6.63
CA LEU A 195 23.04 -13.50 -6.62
C LEU A 195 23.61 -13.75 -8.03
N VAL A 196 22.82 -14.36 -8.92
CA VAL A 196 23.26 -14.62 -10.29
C VAL A 196 23.32 -13.32 -11.10
N ILE A 197 22.33 -12.43 -10.96
CA ILE A 197 22.36 -11.10 -11.60
C ILE A 197 23.56 -10.29 -11.10
N GLU A 198 23.81 -10.27 -9.79
CA GLU A 198 24.97 -9.60 -9.18
C GLU A 198 26.30 -10.08 -9.79
N ARG A 199 26.43 -11.37 -10.11
CA ARG A 199 27.64 -11.96 -10.74
C ARG A 199 27.89 -11.45 -12.15
N THR A 200 26.87 -10.96 -12.86
CA THR A 200 27.04 -10.31 -14.17
C THR A 200 27.67 -8.91 -14.06
N GLY A 201 27.87 -8.41 -12.83
CA GLY A 201 28.43 -7.09 -12.56
C GLY A 201 27.37 -5.99 -12.47
N VAL A 202 26.09 -6.34 -12.35
CA VAL A 202 24.98 -5.41 -12.09
C VAL A 202 24.58 -5.53 -10.61
N ARG A 203 25.01 -4.55 -9.80
CA ARG A 203 24.86 -4.55 -8.33
C ARG A 203 23.48 -4.09 -7.87
N ILE A 204 22.45 -4.87 -8.18
CA ILE A 204 21.06 -4.51 -7.85
C ILE A 204 20.80 -4.39 -6.35
N VAL A 205 21.52 -5.13 -5.50
CA VAL A 205 21.41 -5.03 -4.04
C VAL A 205 21.94 -3.68 -3.56
N SER A 206 23.03 -3.19 -4.16
CA SER A 206 23.57 -1.85 -3.86
C SER A 206 22.61 -0.74 -4.26
N THR A 207 21.95 -0.86 -5.41
CA THR A 207 20.89 0.07 -5.84
C THR A 207 19.75 0.11 -4.82
N PHE A 208 19.24 -1.05 -4.43
CA PHE A 208 18.15 -1.15 -3.46
C PHE A 208 18.55 -0.65 -2.07
N GLY A 209 19.76 -0.99 -1.61
CA GLY A 209 20.34 -0.48 -0.37
C GLY A 209 20.46 1.05 -0.37
N ALA A 210 20.94 1.64 -1.47
CA ALA A 210 21.05 3.09 -1.60
C ALA A 210 19.69 3.79 -1.54
N TRP A 211 18.62 3.14 -2.04
CA TRP A 211 17.26 3.64 -1.89
C TRP A 211 16.75 3.56 -0.46
N ILE A 212 16.95 2.42 0.22
CA ILE A 212 16.58 2.27 1.62
C ILE A 212 17.31 3.32 2.46
N ASP A 213 18.62 3.47 2.29
CA ASP A 213 19.40 4.47 3.00
C ASP A 213 18.95 5.91 2.69
N ALA A 214 18.62 6.22 1.44
CA ALA A 214 18.06 7.52 1.07
C ALA A 214 16.70 7.78 1.74
N MET A 215 15.86 6.74 1.84
CA MET A 215 14.59 6.81 2.56
C MET A 215 14.83 7.03 4.06
N VAL A 216 15.72 6.25 4.69
CA VAL A 216 16.08 6.38 6.10
C VAL A 216 16.66 7.77 6.40
N ASP A 217 17.59 8.25 5.59
CA ASP A 217 18.13 9.61 5.67
C ASP A 217 17.02 10.67 5.52
N GLY A 218 16.07 10.44 4.62
CA GLY A 218 14.87 11.25 4.43
C GLY A 218 14.00 11.29 5.69
N PHE A 219 13.71 10.13 6.28
CA PHE A 219 12.99 9.98 7.54
C PHE A 219 13.72 10.76 8.65
N GLN A 220 15.04 10.60 8.79
CA GLN A 220 15.81 11.34 9.78
C GLN A 220 15.70 12.85 9.56
N ARG A 221 15.91 13.35 8.34
CA ARG A 221 15.78 14.79 8.05
C ARG A 221 14.40 15.34 8.37
N ILE A 222 13.34 14.59 8.07
CA ILE A 222 11.97 14.97 8.42
C ILE A 222 11.79 14.98 9.95
N THR A 223 12.27 13.95 10.65
CA THR A 223 12.28 13.88 12.12
C THR A 223 12.96 15.10 12.73
N TRP A 224 14.17 15.44 12.29
CA TRP A 224 14.91 16.61 12.78
C TRP A 224 14.14 17.92 12.55
N ARG A 225 13.57 18.09 11.35
CA ARG A 225 12.74 19.28 11.03
C ARG A 225 11.48 19.35 11.89
N ILE A 226 10.87 18.21 12.19
CA ILE A 226 9.66 18.15 13.01
C ILE A 226 9.99 18.39 14.47
N GLN A 227 11.06 17.80 15.00
CA GLN A 227 11.54 18.05 16.36
C GLN A 227 11.84 19.54 16.58
N GLY A 228 12.53 20.18 15.64
CA GLY A 228 12.79 21.63 15.68
C GLY A 228 11.54 22.50 15.48
N LYS A 229 10.43 21.90 15.03
CA LYS A 229 9.13 22.56 14.83
C LYS A 229 8.04 21.92 15.68
N ALA A 230 8.35 21.28 16.80
CA ALA A 230 7.35 20.65 17.67
C ALA A 230 7.16 21.45 18.97
N PHE A 231 7.17 22.77 18.87
CA PHE A 231 6.89 23.68 19.98
C PHE A 231 5.45 24.21 20.01
N TYR A 232 4.83 24.36 21.17
CA TYR A 232 3.65 25.21 21.33
C TYR A 232 3.94 26.31 22.37
N LEU A 233 3.24 27.44 22.23
CA LEU A 233 3.34 28.54 23.19
C LEU A 233 2.40 28.24 24.34
N ASP A 234 2.95 28.15 25.53
CA ASP A 234 2.22 28.01 26.78
C ASP A 234 2.19 29.36 27.49
N LYS A 235 1.03 29.73 28.04
CA LYS A 235 0.90 30.94 28.85
C LYS A 235 1.03 30.53 30.30
N VAL A 236 2.13 30.91 30.94
CA VAL A 236 2.30 30.73 32.37
C VAL A 236 2.00 32.06 33.04
N VAL A 237 0.97 32.05 33.88
CA VAL A 237 0.60 33.22 34.69
C VAL A 237 1.40 33.14 35.97
N PHE A 238 2.26 34.13 36.19
CA PHE A 238 2.96 34.34 37.44
C PHE A 238 2.31 35.50 38.18
N TYR A 239 2.35 35.45 39.50
CA TYR A 239 2.02 36.58 40.36
C TYR A 239 3.35 37.04 40.95
N GLU A 240 3.82 38.22 40.56
CA GLU A 240 4.98 38.82 41.22
C GLU A 240 4.51 39.38 42.56
N GLU A 241 5.12 38.90 43.65
CA GLU A 241 4.91 39.47 44.97
C GLU A 241 5.41 40.92 44.97
N SER A 242 4.51 41.82 45.34
CA SER A 242 4.82 43.21 45.55
C SER A 242 5.79 43.36 46.72
N THR A 243 6.90 44.06 46.52
CA THR A 243 7.84 44.43 47.60
C THR A 243 7.30 45.49 48.56
N THR A 244 6.11 46.04 48.29
CA THR A 244 5.42 47.02 49.14
C THR A 244 4.32 46.34 49.96
N GLU A 245 4.39 46.45 51.29
CA GLU A 245 3.31 46.00 52.18
C GLU A 245 1.98 46.67 51.80
N GLY A 246 0.95 45.86 51.53
CA GLY A 246 -0.40 46.32 51.19
C GLY A 246 -0.71 46.45 49.69
N SER A 247 0.21 46.12 48.78
CA SER A 247 -0.04 46.22 47.34
C SER A 247 -0.47 44.89 46.70
N VAL A 248 -1.42 44.95 45.77
CA VAL A 248 -2.05 43.79 45.11
C VAL A 248 -1.01 43.11 44.19
N PRO A 249 -0.84 41.77 44.27
CA PRO A 249 0.13 41.07 43.43
C PRO A 249 -0.14 41.32 41.95
N THR A 250 0.91 41.71 41.21
CA THR A 250 0.77 42.04 39.79
C THR A 250 0.80 40.75 38.98
N ARG A 251 -0.23 40.53 38.17
CA ARG A 251 -0.32 39.38 37.28
C ARG A 251 0.62 39.59 36.09
N VAL A 252 1.69 38.80 36.00
CA VAL A 252 2.63 38.82 34.87
C VAL A 252 2.42 37.57 34.02
N GLU A 253 2.01 37.76 32.76
CA GLU A 253 1.88 36.66 31.80
C GLU A 253 3.22 36.45 31.08
N LYS A 254 3.90 35.32 31.34
CA LYS A 254 5.09 34.93 30.57
C LYS A 254 4.71 33.86 29.55
N ILE A 255 4.99 34.14 28.28
CA ILE A 255 4.80 33.17 27.20
C ILE A 255 6.06 32.29 27.14
N THR A 256 5.91 30.99 27.42
CA THR A 256 7.01 30.02 27.32
C THR A 256 6.78 29.09 26.11
N SER A 257 7.87 28.63 25.49
CA SER A 257 7.80 27.68 24.37
C SER A 257 8.10 26.28 24.89
N LYS A 258 7.17 25.33 24.72
CA LYS A 258 7.32 23.94 25.17
C LYS A 258 7.40 22.99 23.98
N ASN A 259 8.47 22.19 23.90
CA ASN A 259 8.59 21.13 22.90
C ASN A 259 7.71 19.94 23.31
N PHE A 260 6.80 19.51 22.43
CA PHE A 260 5.94 18.35 22.66
C PHE A 260 6.46 17.08 21.98
N TYR A 261 7.61 17.14 21.29
CA TYR A 261 8.24 15.97 20.69
C TYR A 261 8.85 15.07 21.77
N PRO A 262 8.34 13.85 21.99
CA PRO A 262 8.76 13.01 23.11
C PRO A 262 10.02 12.21 22.75
N LYS A 263 11.13 12.89 22.44
CA LYS A 263 12.36 12.25 21.92
C LYS A 263 12.87 11.14 22.85
N GLU A 264 13.02 11.45 24.13
CA GLU A 264 13.51 10.51 25.14
C GLU A 264 12.59 9.30 25.29
N GLU A 265 11.27 9.49 25.24
CA GLU A 265 10.31 8.37 25.27
C GLU A 265 10.44 7.49 24.03
N ILE A 266 10.57 8.08 22.84
CA ILE A 266 10.73 7.31 21.59
C ILE A 266 12.04 6.52 21.60
N GLU A 267 13.17 7.16 21.98
CA GLU A 267 14.48 6.52 22.00
C GLU A 267 14.60 5.43 23.05
N SER A 268 13.92 5.59 24.19
CA SER A 268 13.80 4.55 25.22
C SER A 268 12.62 3.58 24.99
N ASN A 269 11.90 3.73 23.86
CA ASN A 269 10.68 2.98 23.53
C ASN A 269 9.65 2.91 24.66
N LYS A 270 9.50 4.01 25.41
CA LYS A 270 8.41 4.23 26.35
C LYS A 270 7.17 4.63 25.57
N TRP A 271 6.13 3.82 25.67
CA TRP A 271 4.88 4.02 24.95
C TRP A 271 3.90 4.97 25.64
N SER A 272 4.28 5.68 26.71
CA SER A 272 3.36 6.51 27.50
C SER A 272 2.71 7.62 26.68
N PHE A 273 3.51 8.43 25.97
CA PHE A 273 3.00 9.47 25.09
C PHE A 273 2.15 8.90 23.96
N PHE A 274 2.64 7.85 23.28
CA PHE A 274 1.91 7.20 22.19
C PHE A 274 0.57 6.66 22.68
N ARG A 275 0.54 5.83 23.73
CA ARG A 275 -0.68 5.25 24.28
C ARG A 275 -1.68 6.32 24.65
N ARG A 276 -1.27 7.38 25.36
CA ARG A 276 -2.17 8.46 25.77
C ARG A 276 -2.78 9.19 24.57
N THR A 277 -1.96 9.56 23.60
CA THR A 277 -2.41 10.39 22.47
C THR A 277 -3.13 9.58 21.40
N PHE A 278 -2.64 8.37 21.12
CA PHE A 278 -3.25 7.45 20.16
C PHE A 278 -4.54 6.82 20.70
N SER A 279 -4.64 6.50 22.00
CA SER A 279 -5.90 6.00 22.56
C SER A 279 -7.00 7.06 22.51
N THR A 280 -6.67 8.32 22.83
CA THR A 280 -7.59 9.46 22.69
C THR A 280 -8.02 9.64 21.23
N PHE A 281 -7.06 9.56 20.31
CA PHE A 281 -7.32 9.61 18.87
C PHE A 281 -8.27 8.48 18.43
N ALA A 282 -7.94 7.24 18.74
CA ALA A 282 -8.72 6.07 18.39
C ALA A 282 -10.13 6.12 18.98
N GLY A 283 -10.26 6.51 20.26
CA GLY A 283 -11.56 6.68 20.91
C GLY A 283 -12.44 7.70 20.21
N ILE A 284 -11.91 8.89 19.90
CA ILE A 284 -12.65 9.93 19.17
C ILE A 284 -13.01 9.45 17.76
N SER A 285 -12.07 8.83 17.03
CA SER A 285 -12.33 8.30 15.70
C SER A 285 -13.44 7.24 15.72
N LEU A 286 -13.41 6.30 16.68
CA LEU A 286 -14.43 5.27 16.83
C LEU A 286 -15.81 5.85 17.16
N VAL A 287 -15.87 6.87 18.03
CA VAL A 287 -17.14 7.55 18.34
C VAL A 287 -17.71 8.23 17.10
N ILE A 288 -16.89 8.97 16.33
CA ILE A 288 -17.34 9.64 15.10
C ILE A 288 -17.77 8.62 14.04
N ILE A 289 -17.01 7.54 13.87
CA ILE A 289 -17.38 6.44 12.96
C ILE A 289 -18.71 5.84 13.41
N GLY A 290 -18.89 5.57 14.71
CA GLY A 290 -20.13 5.05 15.27
C GLY A 290 -21.34 5.96 15.00
N ILE A 291 -21.18 7.27 15.09
CA ILE A 291 -22.22 8.24 14.70
C ILE A 291 -22.53 8.14 13.21
N GLY A 292 -21.51 7.98 12.37
CA GLY A 292 -21.67 7.75 10.94
C GLY A 292 -22.35 6.42 10.59
N LEU A 293 -22.40 5.46 11.52
CA LEU A 293 -23.15 4.21 11.33
C LEU A 293 -24.65 4.35 11.64
N ILE A 294 -25.09 5.48 12.21
CA ILE A 294 -26.51 5.73 12.50
C ILE A 294 -27.31 5.80 11.19
N PRO A 295 -28.35 4.97 10.99
CA PRO A 295 -29.10 4.89 9.74
C PRO A 295 -29.67 6.23 9.25
N ALA A 296 -30.10 7.10 10.18
CA ALA A 296 -30.65 8.41 9.85
C ALA A 296 -29.61 9.34 9.18
N VAL A 297 -28.37 9.36 9.68
CA VAL A 297 -27.27 10.14 9.10
C VAL A 297 -27.00 9.65 7.67
N ASN A 298 -26.90 8.34 7.50
CA ASN A 298 -26.68 7.71 6.20
C ASN A 298 -27.81 7.97 5.19
N ARG A 299 -29.06 7.97 5.66
CA ARG A 299 -30.21 8.33 4.83
C ARG A 299 -30.13 9.76 4.32
N VAL A 300 -29.78 10.73 5.17
CA VAL A 300 -29.62 12.14 4.77
C VAL A 300 -28.52 12.29 3.73
N ILE A 301 -27.35 11.71 3.96
CA ILE A 301 -26.24 11.71 3.00
C ILE A 301 -26.65 11.08 1.66
N GLY A 302 -27.35 9.95 1.72
CA GLY A 302 -27.89 9.26 0.54
C GLY A 302 -28.80 10.17 -0.29
N MET A 303 -29.83 10.75 0.35
CA MET A 303 -30.77 11.65 -0.32
C MET A 303 -30.08 12.88 -0.92
N THR A 304 -29.14 13.50 -0.19
CA THR A 304 -28.40 14.67 -0.71
C THR A 304 -27.57 14.31 -1.94
N THR A 305 -26.89 13.16 -1.93
CA THR A 305 -26.05 12.73 -3.06
C THR A 305 -26.88 12.26 -4.26
N ASP A 306 -28.06 11.68 -4.03
CA ASP A 306 -29.03 11.37 -5.09
C ASP A 306 -29.52 12.64 -5.78
N ASN A 307 -29.88 13.67 -4.99
CA ASN A 307 -30.30 14.96 -5.54
C ASN A 307 -29.20 15.62 -6.39
N ILE A 308 -27.94 15.53 -5.94
CA ILE A 308 -26.80 16.01 -6.72
C ILE A 308 -26.68 15.22 -8.04
N ALA A 309 -26.76 13.89 -8.00
CA ALA A 309 -26.67 13.06 -9.20
C ALA A 309 -27.77 13.38 -10.22
N VAL A 310 -29.01 13.55 -9.75
CA VAL A 310 -30.16 13.96 -10.58
C VAL A 310 -29.97 15.37 -11.13
N SER A 311 -29.40 16.30 -10.35
CA SER A 311 -29.10 17.66 -10.82
C SER A 311 -28.05 17.69 -11.94
N PHE A 312 -27.18 16.68 -12.01
CA PHE A 312 -26.25 16.46 -13.13
C PHE A 312 -26.89 15.71 -14.32
N GLY A 313 -28.20 15.44 -14.28
CA GLY A 313 -28.96 14.84 -15.38
C GLY A 313 -29.02 13.31 -15.36
N ALA A 314 -28.65 12.66 -14.25
CA ALA A 314 -28.83 11.21 -14.14
C ALA A 314 -30.31 10.84 -13.96
N ILE A 315 -30.78 9.85 -14.73
CA ILE A 315 -32.15 9.33 -14.62
C ILE A 315 -32.18 8.30 -13.50
N GLN A 316 -32.97 8.58 -12.46
CA GLN A 316 -33.15 7.67 -11.34
C GLN A 316 -33.99 6.46 -11.81
N THR A 317 -33.35 5.32 -12.08
CA THR A 317 -34.08 4.09 -12.38
C THR A 317 -34.73 3.57 -11.09
N GLY A 318 -36.00 3.13 -11.13
CA GLY A 318 -36.74 2.66 -9.95
C GLY A 318 -36.10 1.44 -9.25
N ALA A 319 -35.20 0.72 -9.93
CA ALA A 319 -34.37 -0.34 -9.34
C ALA A 319 -33.15 0.21 -8.55
N GLY A 320 -32.76 1.46 -8.78
CA GLY A 320 -31.61 2.14 -8.18
C GLY A 320 -31.97 3.17 -7.09
N SER A 321 -33.23 3.61 -6.99
CA SER A 321 -33.69 4.66 -6.05
C SER A 321 -33.65 4.27 -4.57
N TYR A 322 -33.49 2.99 -4.25
CA TYR A 322 -33.36 2.49 -2.87
C TYR A 322 -32.18 1.53 -2.65
N ASN A 323 -31.43 1.19 -3.71
CA ASN A 323 -30.53 0.03 -3.68
C ASN A 323 -29.03 0.33 -3.67
N THR A 324 -28.60 1.58 -3.82
CA THR A 324 -27.18 1.83 -4.16
C THR A 324 -26.36 2.60 -3.14
N PHE A 325 -26.86 2.89 -1.93
CA PHE A 325 -25.98 3.63 -1.02
C PHE A 325 -25.81 3.18 0.42
N TRP A 326 -26.70 2.40 1.06
CA TRP A 326 -26.40 1.98 2.45
C TRP A 326 -26.99 0.65 2.94
N TRP A 327 -28.09 0.14 2.38
CA TRP A 327 -28.80 -0.98 3.02
C TRP A 327 -28.76 -2.32 2.27
N LYS A 328 -28.86 -2.35 0.94
CA LYS A 328 -28.79 -3.64 0.22
C LYS A 328 -27.37 -4.15 -0.01
N SER A 329 -26.36 -3.29 -0.11
CA SER A 329 -24.97 -3.76 -0.06
C SER A 329 -24.65 -4.31 1.32
N THR A 330 -25.00 -3.61 2.41
CA THR A 330 -24.67 -4.09 3.75
C THR A 330 -25.46 -5.34 4.16
N PHE A 331 -26.70 -5.55 3.71
CA PHE A 331 -27.50 -6.73 4.09
C PHE A 331 -27.40 -7.92 3.12
N GLN A 332 -27.16 -7.71 1.82
CA GLN A 332 -26.83 -8.81 0.89
C GLN A 332 -25.33 -9.15 0.89
N LEU A 333 -24.44 -8.19 1.23
CA LEU A 333 -23.03 -8.46 1.53
C LEU A 333 -22.73 -8.66 3.02
N LEU A 334 -23.73 -8.77 3.91
CA LEU A 334 -23.50 -9.42 5.20
C LEU A 334 -23.17 -10.92 5.02
N ASN A 335 -23.41 -11.47 3.81
CA ASN A 335 -22.88 -12.76 3.35
C ASN A 335 -21.57 -12.65 2.54
N ALA A 336 -21.00 -11.46 2.36
CA ALA A 336 -19.73 -11.27 1.67
C ALA A 336 -18.79 -10.47 2.60
N ASP A 337 -17.87 -11.18 3.24
CA ASP A 337 -17.11 -10.84 4.45
C ASP A 337 -16.39 -9.47 4.51
N ASN A 338 -16.43 -8.63 3.48
CA ASN A 338 -15.61 -7.40 3.34
C ASN A 338 -16.39 -6.09 3.11
N ALA A 339 -17.72 -6.10 2.97
CA ALA A 339 -18.46 -4.89 2.56
C ALA A 339 -18.48 -3.75 3.58
N PHE A 340 -18.44 -4.07 4.88
CA PHE A 340 -18.38 -3.09 5.95
C PHE A 340 -17.11 -2.22 5.87
N ILE A 341 -15.96 -2.86 5.63
CA ILE A 341 -14.65 -2.21 5.57
C ILE A 341 -14.58 -1.28 4.35
N THR A 342 -15.01 -1.77 3.18
CA THR A 342 -15.02 -0.97 1.94
C THR A 342 -15.94 0.25 2.04
N ASN A 343 -17.07 0.15 2.75
CA ASN A 343 -18.00 1.25 2.97
C ASN A 343 -17.45 2.32 3.93
N VAL A 344 -16.78 1.92 5.02
CA VAL A 344 -16.16 2.87 5.96
C VAL A 344 -15.02 3.65 5.29
N ILE A 345 -14.20 2.96 4.49
CA ILE A 345 -13.07 3.58 3.78
C ILE A 345 -13.56 4.53 2.67
N SER A 346 -14.61 4.16 1.93
CA SER A 346 -15.09 4.95 0.79
C SER A 346 -16.04 6.10 1.16
N SER A 347 -16.64 6.12 2.35
CA SER A 347 -17.68 7.10 2.72
C SER A 347 -17.16 8.48 3.14
N GLY A 348 -15.85 8.65 3.31
CA GLY A 348 -15.27 9.92 3.80
C GLY A 348 -15.45 10.18 5.30
N VAL A 349 -16.37 9.46 5.95
CA VAL A 349 -16.56 9.47 7.40
C VAL A 349 -15.29 9.03 8.10
N LEU A 350 -14.57 8.03 7.57
CA LEU A 350 -13.28 7.62 8.10
C LEU A 350 -12.28 8.77 8.06
N LEU A 351 -12.07 9.41 6.90
CA LEU A 351 -11.13 10.53 6.79
C LEU A 351 -11.54 11.68 7.73
N PHE A 352 -12.83 12.02 7.79
CA PHE A 352 -13.36 13.02 8.71
C PHE A 352 -13.05 12.66 10.17
N ALA A 353 -13.36 11.43 10.60
CA ALA A 353 -13.13 10.94 11.95
C ALA A 353 -11.65 10.97 12.32
N LEU A 354 -10.77 10.54 11.41
CA LEU A 354 -9.32 10.59 11.60
C LEU A 354 -8.83 12.04 11.68
N MET A 355 -9.31 12.95 10.83
CA MET A 355 -8.87 14.35 10.85
C MET A 355 -9.35 15.09 12.09
N MET A 356 -10.61 14.89 12.51
CA MET A 356 -11.14 15.49 13.73
C MET A 356 -10.42 14.98 14.98
N ALA A 357 -10.22 13.66 15.08
CA ALA A 357 -9.46 13.06 16.17
C ALA A 357 -8.01 13.58 16.20
N LEU A 358 -7.36 13.65 15.03
CA LEU A 358 -5.99 14.16 14.91
C LEU A 358 -5.88 15.61 15.38
N LEU A 359 -6.79 16.48 14.92
CA LEU A 359 -6.85 17.87 15.36
C LEU A 359 -7.08 17.98 16.86
N TYR A 360 -7.90 17.10 17.44
CA TYR A 360 -8.20 17.13 18.86
C TYR A 360 -6.96 16.84 19.72
N VAL A 361 -6.19 15.80 19.36
CA VAL A 361 -4.99 15.38 20.10
C VAL A 361 -3.75 16.21 19.77
N THR A 362 -3.78 17.00 18.71
CA THR A 362 -2.67 17.88 18.32
C THR A 362 -2.54 19.06 19.31
N PRO A 363 -1.35 19.27 19.92
CA PRO A 363 -1.10 20.44 20.77
C PRO A 363 -1.13 21.73 19.94
N GLY A 364 -1.81 22.76 20.43
CA GLY A 364 -1.89 24.05 19.74
C GLY A 364 -2.75 25.08 20.48
N LYS A 365 -2.71 26.35 20.01
CA LYS A 365 -3.58 27.41 20.55
C LYS A 365 -5.04 27.02 20.36
N LYS A 366 -5.85 27.10 21.43
CA LYS A 366 -7.27 26.73 21.43
C LYS A 366 -8.06 27.37 20.29
N LEU A 367 -7.79 28.66 19.99
CA LEU A 367 -8.43 29.39 18.89
C LEU A 367 -8.15 28.74 17.52
N ASN A 368 -6.88 28.55 17.17
CA ASN A 368 -6.50 27.99 15.87
C ASN A 368 -7.00 26.55 15.70
N LYS A 369 -6.95 25.77 16.78
CA LYS A 369 -7.52 24.42 16.82
C LYS A 369 -9.03 24.45 16.62
N GLY A 370 -9.74 25.39 17.27
CA GLY A 370 -11.17 25.60 17.07
C GLY A 370 -11.52 25.97 15.64
N ILE A 371 -10.76 26.87 15.01
CA ILE A 371 -10.93 27.23 13.59
C ILE A 371 -10.71 26.01 12.70
N ALA A 372 -9.65 25.23 12.93
CA ALA A 372 -9.38 24.01 12.16
C ALA A 372 -10.49 22.96 12.33
N LEU A 373 -10.98 22.76 13.56
CA LEU A 373 -12.09 21.84 13.87
C LEU A 373 -13.40 22.30 13.22
N GLY A 374 -13.63 23.61 13.08
CA GLY A 374 -14.80 24.15 12.37
C GLY A 374 -14.68 24.05 10.85
N LEU A 375 -13.51 24.34 10.28
CA LEU A 375 -13.28 24.30 8.83
C LEU A 375 -13.29 22.87 8.27
N THR A 376 -12.77 21.90 9.03
CA THR A 376 -12.65 20.50 8.58
C THR A 376 -13.99 19.90 8.11
N PRO A 377 -15.08 19.92 8.90
CA PRO A 377 -16.39 19.45 8.42
C PRO A 377 -16.93 20.28 7.26
N VAL A 378 -16.74 21.61 7.29
CA VAL A 378 -17.21 22.53 6.22
C VAL A 378 -16.53 22.24 4.88
N ILE A 379 -15.31 21.71 4.88
CA ILE A 379 -14.60 21.32 3.66
C ILE A 379 -14.93 19.86 3.29
N ILE A 380 -14.83 18.93 4.25
CA ILE A 380 -14.97 17.49 3.95
C ILE A 380 -16.40 17.16 3.51
N PHE A 381 -17.44 17.63 4.19
CA PHE A 381 -18.80 17.21 3.87
C PHE A 381 -19.27 17.67 2.49
N PRO A 382 -19.16 18.96 2.10
CA PRO A 382 -19.58 19.40 0.77
C PRO A 382 -18.79 18.72 -0.36
N LEU A 383 -17.47 18.59 -0.21
CA LEU A 383 -16.65 17.94 -1.22
C LEU A 383 -16.96 16.44 -1.31
N ASN A 384 -17.22 15.78 -0.18
CA ASN A 384 -17.63 14.38 -0.18
C ASN A 384 -19.00 14.20 -0.84
N PHE A 385 -19.99 15.05 -0.55
CA PHE A 385 -21.30 15.00 -1.19
C PHE A 385 -21.21 15.24 -2.69
N LEU A 386 -20.40 16.21 -3.10
CA LEU A 386 -20.13 16.46 -4.52
C LEU A 386 -19.51 15.24 -5.18
N ARG A 387 -18.43 14.68 -4.60
CA ARG A 387 -17.76 13.49 -5.13
C ARG A 387 -18.69 12.28 -5.22
N LEU A 388 -19.49 12.02 -4.17
CA LEU A 388 -20.45 10.92 -4.17
C LEU A 388 -21.58 11.14 -5.18
N GLY A 389 -22.08 12.38 -5.32
CA GLY A 389 -23.07 12.73 -6.33
C GLY A 389 -22.54 12.57 -7.76
N VAL A 390 -21.30 13.00 -8.02
CA VAL A 390 -20.63 12.81 -9.31
C VAL A 390 -20.39 11.32 -9.60
N GLN A 391 -19.97 10.55 -8.59
CA GLN A 391 -19.78 9.12 -8.74
C GLN A 391 -21.10 8.40 -9.06
N LYS A 392 -22.19 8.75 -8.36
CA LYS A 392 -23.54 8.22 -8.65
C LYS A 392 -24.01 8.61 -10.03
N TRP A 393 -23.86 9.88 -10.40
CA TRP A 393 -24.17 10.37 -11.74
C TRP A 393 -23.44 9.55 -12.80
N ALA A 394 -22.12 9.42 -12.70
CA ALA A 394 -21.32 8.65 -13.64
C ALA A 394 -21.78 7.18 -13.70
N THR A 395 -22.03 6.55 -12.54
CA THR A 395 -22.50 5.16 -12.47
C THR A 395 -23.88 5.00 -13.11
N TRP A 396 -24.83 5.88 -12.81
CA TRP A 396 -26.19 5.80 -13.34
C TRP A 396 -26.24 6.13 -14.82
N SER A 397 -25.53 7.16 -15.29
CA SER A 397 -25.41 7.51 -16.70
C SER A 397 -24.81 6.37 -17.53
N VAL A 398 -23.84 5.66 -16.97
CA VAL A 398 -23.22 4.48 -17.59
C VAL A 398 -24.18 3.27 -17.57
N ALA A 399 -24.97 3.09 -16.51
CA ALA A 399 -25.98 2.03 -16.38
C ALA A 399 -27.23 2.23 -17.26
N THR A 400 -27.63 3.47 -17.55
CA THR A 400 -28.77 3.80 -18.40
C THR A 400 -28.40 4.04 -19.86
N GLY A 401 -27.10 4.10 -20.17
CA GLY A 401 -26.61 4.34 -21.53
C GLY A 401 -26.44 3.04 -22.33
N ASN A 402 -26.51 3.16 -23.66
CA ASN A 402 -26.25 2.07 -24.61
C ASN A 402 -24.85 1.43 -24.48
N ILE A 403 -23.94 2.03 -23.69
CA ILE A 403 -22.56 1.55 -23.50
C ILE A 403 -22.53 0.18 -22.81
N LYS A 404 -23.43 -0.08 -21.85
CA LYS A 404 -23.50 -1.37 -21.17
C LYS A 404 -23.78 -2.52 -22.15
N ASP A 405 -24.68 -2.29 -23.11
CA ASP A 405 -25.10 -3.31 -24.06
C ASP A 405 -24.18 -3.38 -25.30
N MET A 406 -23.52 -2.27 -25.65
CA MET A 406 -22.62 -2.22 -26.81
C MET A 406 -21.16 -2.58 -26.47
N ARG A 407 -20.69 -2.29 -25.25
CA ARG A 407 -19.28 -2.44 -24.80
C ARG A 407 -19.18 -2.74 -23.29
N PRO A 408 -19.54 -3.95 -22.85
CA PRO A 408 -19.63 -4.32 -21.43
C PRO A 408 -18.29 -4.21 -20.66
N LEU A 409 -17.16 -4.46 -21.31
CA LEU A 409 -15.84 -4.32 -20.68
C LEU A 409 -15.43 -2.86 -20.47
N LEU A 410 -15.76 -1.97 -21.42
CA LEU A 410 -15.53 -0.53 -21.23
C LEU A 410 -16.40 0.01 -20.07
N TYR A 411 -17.61 -0.54 -19.93
CA TYR A 411 -18.50 -0.26 -18.81
C TYR A 411 -17.87 -0.65 -17.47
N GLU A 412 -17.31 -1.87 -17.34
CA GLU A 412 -16.65 -2.34 -16.10
C GLU A 412 -15.41 -1.51 -15.75
N ASN A 413 -14.58 -1.18 -16.74
CA ASN A 413 -13.37 -0.39 -16.53
C ASN A 413 -13.65 1.07 -16.15
N VAL A 414 -14.64 1.69 -16.78
CA VAL A 414 -15.12 3.03 -16.40
C VAL A 414 -15.73 2.97 -15.00
N ALA A 415 -16.46 1.91 -14.66
CA ALA A 415 -16.99 1.70 -13.32
C ALA A 415 -15.86 1.59 -12.29
N ASP A 416 -14.79 0.82 -12.53
CA ASP A 416 -13.66 0.68 -11.62
C ASP A 416 -12.87 1.98 -11.42
N ILE A 417 -12.61 2.73 -12.51
CA ILE A 417 -11.95 4.04 -12.43
C ILE A 417 -12.78 5.02 -11.59
N VAL A 418 -14.10 5.06 -11.83
CA VAL A 418 -15.03 5.96 -11.14
C VAL A 418 -15.26 5.54 -9.69
N THR A 419 -15.26 4.23 -9.39
CA THR A 419 -15.58 3.71 -8.05
C THR A 419 -14.36 3.55 -7.14
N THR A 420 -13.17 3.35 -7.70
CA THR A 420 -11.96 3.03 -6.93
C THR A 420 -10.90 4.13 -7.04
N TRP A 421 -10.49 4.49 -8.24
CA TRP A 421 -9.37 5.42 -8.46
C TRP A 421 -9.73 6.88 -8.19
N PHE A 422 -10.89 7.33 -8.68
CA PHE A 422 -11.35 8.69 -8.45
C PHE A 422 -11.49 9.02 -6.95
N PRO A 423 -12.13 8.16 -6.12
CA PRO A 423 -12.16 8.36 -4.67
C PRO A 423 -10.78 8.39 -4.03
N PHE A 424 -9.89 7.49 -4.45
CA PHE A 424 -8.53 7.42 -3.90
C PHE A 424 -7.77 8.74 -4.10
N PHE A 425 -7.68 9.23 -5.34
CA PHE A 425 -7.00 10.50 -5.63
C PHE A 425 -7.70 11.69 -4.97
N PHE A 426 -9.03 11.72 -4.96
CA PHE A 426 -9.81 12.75 -4.28
C PHE A 426 -9.46 12.82 -2.79
N TRP A 427 -9.41 11.69 -2.09
CA TRP A 427 -9.08 11.65 -0.66
C TRP A 427 -7.65 12.06 -0.37
N ILE A 428 -6.69 11.68 -1.22
CA ILE A 428 -5.29 12.14 -1.10
C ILE A 428 -5.20 13.66 -1.24
N LEU A 429 -5.81 14.21 -2.31
CA LEU A 429 -5.79 15.65 -2.55
C LEU A 429 -6.45 16.42 -1.41
N LEU A 430 -7.58 15.92 -0.92
CA LEU A 430 -8.29 16.52 0.21
C LEU A 430 -7.46 16.48 1.50
N PHE A 431 -6.84 15.33 1.81
CA PHE A 431 -5.95 15.20 2.95
C PHE A 431 -4.77 16.19 2.85
N VAL A 432 -4.10 16.26 1.69
CA VAL A 432 -2.99 17.21 1.47
C VAL A 432 -3.47 18.66 1.63
N GLY A 433 -4.62 19.01 1.04
CA GLY A 433 -5.22 20.35 1.17
C GLY A 433 -5.51 20.74 2.61
N LEU A 434 -6.13 19.83 3.38
CA LEU A 434 -6.38 20.05 4.82
C LEU A 434 -5.08 20.22 5.61
N MET A 435 -4.05 19.42 5.33
CA MET A 435 -2.75 19.54 6.00
C MET A 435 -2.06 20.87 5.71
N LEU A 436 -2.21 21.42 4.49
CA LEU A 436 -1.75 22.76 4.15
C LEU A 436 -2.51 23.85 4.91
N ILE A 437 -3.84 23.72 5.03
CA ILE A 437 -4.67 24.64 5.84
C ILE A 437 -4.26 24.59 7.31
N TYR A 438 -4.09 23.40 7.88
CA TYR A 438 -3.67 23.23 9.27
C TYR A 438 -2.29 23.84 9.50
N ARG A 439 -1.36 23.68 8.54
CA ARG A 439 -0.06 24.33 8.57
C ARG A 439 -0.19 25.86 8.57
N ALA A 440 -1.06 26.44 7.73
CA ALA A 440 -1.32 27.88 7.72
C ALA A 440 -1.91 28.37 9.06
N LEU A 441 -2.80 27.58 9.66
CA LEU A 441 -3.36 27.82 10.99
C LEU A 441 -2.38 27.53 12.14
N LYS A 442 -1.13 27.13 11.85
CA LYS A 442 -0.13 26.72 12.85
C LYS A 442 -0.60 25.55 13.74
N VAL A 443 -1.54 24.74 13.26
CA VAL A 443 -1.95 23.48 13.89
C VAL A 443 -1.03 22.38 13.38
N ARG A 444 -0.22 21.81 14.28
CA ARG A 444 0.89 20.92 13.92
C ARG A 444 0.47 19.46 13.78
N ALA A 445 -0.65 19.21 13.10
CA ALA A 445 -1.24 17.88 12.93
C ALA A 445 -0.25 16.89 12.28
N PHE A 446 0.49 17.35 11.27
CA PHE A 446 1.56 16.56 10.64
C PHE A 446 2.63 16.09 11.64
N SER A 447 3.05 16.97 12.54
CA SER A 447 4.05 16.65 13.56
C SER A 447 3.54 15.55 14.49
N MET A 448 2.26 15.58 14.84
CA MET A 448 1.63 14.58 15.69
C MET A 448 1.59 13.19 15.01
N MET A 449 1.13 13.13 13.75
CA MET A 449 1.16 11.89 12.96
C MET A 449 2.58 11.33 12.83
N TRP A 450 3.55 12.22 12.58
CA TRP A 450 4.94 11.81 12.44
C TRP A 450 5.53 11.27 13.74
N ILE A 451 5.19 11.83 14.89
CA ILE A 451 5.63 11.32 16.19
C ILE A 451 5.14 9.87 16.36
N TRP A 452 3.87 9.59 16.04
CA TRP A 452 3.34 8.22 16.05
C TRP A 452 4.07 7.31 15.08
N LEU A 453 4.27 7.75 13.84
CA LEU A 453 4.98 6.98 12.82
C LEU A 453 6.43 6.69 13.26
N HIS A 454 7.12 7.66 13.85
CA HIS A 454 8.48 7.49 14.34
C HIS A 454 8.55 6.48 15.48
N GLN A 455 7.61 6.52 16.44
CA GLN A 455 7.51 5.49 17.48
C GLN A 455 7.35 4.09 16.89
N LEU A 456 6.45 3.93 15.91
CA LEU A 456 6.21 2.65 15.24
C LEU A 456 7.45 2.15 14.50
N ILE A 457 8.11 3.02 13.74
CA ILE A 457 9.33 2.68 12.99
C ILE A 457 10.46 2.27 13.93
N VAL A 458 10.69 3.03 15.01
CA VAL A 458 11.73 2.69 16.00
C VAL A 458 11.46 1.34 16.65
N THR A 459 10.20 1.09 17.03
CA THR A 459 9.82 -0.18 17.64
C THR A 459 9.95 -1.35 16.66
N LEU A 460 9.52 -1.17 15.41
CA LEU A 460 9.67 -2.18 14.37
C LEU A 460 11.15 -2.48 14.12
N GLY A 461 12.01 -1.46 14.09
CA GLY A 461 13.45 -1.62 13.99
C GLY A 461 14.03 -2.53 15.09
N TRP A 462 13.48 -2.47 16.31
CA TRP A 462 13.90 -3.36 17.39
C TRP A 462 13.37 -4.78 17.25
N VAL A 463 12.09 -4.92 16.89
CA VAL A 463 11.47 -6.24 16.67
C VAL A 463 12.18 -7.02 15.58
N VAL A 464 12.64 -6.32 14.54
CA VAL A 464 13.37 -6.92 13.39
C VAL A 464 14.89 -7.01 13.67
N GLY A 465 15.38 -6.53 14.81
CA GLY A 465 16.81 -6.59 15.16
C GLY A 465 17.70 -5.64 14.36
N LEU A 466 17.12 -4.61 13.73
CA LEU A 466 17.85 -3.56 13.02
C LEU A 466 18.42 -2.47 13.96
N ARG A 467 18.01 -2.48 15.23
CA ARG A 467 18.49 -1.54 16.25
C ARG A 467 18.48 -2.20 17.61
N ASP A 468 19.52 -1.93 18.39
CA ASP A 468 19.71 -2.49 19.73
C ASP A 468 18.57 -2.11 20.67
N LYS A 469 18.21 -3.03 21.58
CA LYS A 469 17.25 -2.74 22.62
C LYS A 469 17.82 -1.71 23.62
N PRO A 470 16.95 -0.90 24.25
CA PRO A 470 17.36 0.12 25.20
C PRO A 470 17.78 -0.61 26.48
N GLY A 471 18.96 -0.30 26.99
CA GLY A 471 19.53 -1.01 28.15
C GLY A 471 20.48 -2.15 27.80
N GLU A 472 20.34 -2.85 26.66
CA GLU A 472 21.31 -3.90 26.26
C GLU A 472 22.73 -3.33 26.03
N LEU A 473 22.83 -2.08 25.57
CA LEU A 473 24.10 -1.35 25.41
C LEU A 473 24.72 -0.90 26.74
N GLU A 474 23.91 -0.69 27.79
CA GLU A 474 24.41 -0.35 29.12
C GLU A 474 24.84 -1.62 29.87
N ASP A 475 24.07 -2.71 29.76
CA ASP A 475 24.41 -4.01 30.36
C ASP A 475 25.65 -4.63 29.70
N SER A 476 25.81 -4.51 28.39
CA SER A 476 27.02 -4.98 27.68
C SER A 476 28.25 -4.13 27.98
N LYS A 477 28.12 -2.80 28.12
CA LYS A 477 29.22 -1.95 28.57
C LYS A 477 29.57 -2.20 30.04
N ALA A 478 28.58 -2.37 30.90
CA ALA A 478 28.77 -2.72 32.31
C ALA A 478 29.49 -4.08 32.46
N ALA A 479 29.10 -5.08 31.68
CA ALA A 479 29.74 -6.39 31.64
C ALA A 479 31.19 -6.34 31.13
N VAL A 480 31.49 -5.49 30.14
CA VAL A 480 32.88 -5.30 29.66
C VAL A 480 33.73 -4.56 30.69
N THR A 481 33.17 -3.60 31.42
CA THR A 481 33.88 -2.94 32.54
C THR A 481 34.10 -3.85 33.75
N SER A 482 33.21 -4.80 34.04
CA SER A 482 33.39 -5.74 35.15
C SER A 482 34.44 -6.83 34.87
N ILE A 483 34.68 -7.14 33.59
CA ILE A 483 35.72 -8.11 33.18
C ILE A 483 37.12 -7.46 33.14
N GLY A 484 37.22 -6.13 33.08
CA GLY A 484 38.49 -5.40 33.11
C GLY A 484 38.95 -4.97 34.52
N SER A 485 38.24 -5.37 35.57
CA SER A 485 38.53 -5.02 36.97
C SER A 485 38.86 -6.22 37.88
N GLU A 486 38.97 -7.42 37.30
CA GLU A 486 39.65 -8.58 37.89
C GLU A 486 41.02 -8.75 37.23
#